data_AF-A0A525IUY1-F1
#
_entry.id   AF-A0A525IUY1-F1
#
_cell.length_a   1.000
_cell.length_b   1.000
_cell.length_c   1.000
_cell.angle_alpha   90.00
_cell.angle_beta   90.00
_cell.angle_gamma   90.00
#
_symmetry.space_group_name_H-M   'P 1'
#
loop_
_entity.id
_entity.type
_entity.pdbx_description
1 polymer ?
#
loop_
_entity_poly.entity_id
_entity_poly.type
_entity_poly.pdbx_seq_one_letter_code
_entity_poly.pdbx_strand_id
1 'polypeptide(L)'
;MTDLTAAAFPANLLTPAAPAAAAPSAAELAKRGQIKDTAQKFESSFLSVMIGQMFEHEDDGTDKAFTGGSGADMFKSFLADGIAKKMVANGGVGLAASVQREMLKMQGLH
;
A
#
# COMPACT_ATOMS: atom_id res chain seq x y z
N MET A 1 -49.16 -18.77 -53.07
CA MET A 1 -48.85 -19.05 -51.65
C MET A 1 -47.45 -19.60 -51.58
N THR A 2 -46.46 -18.75 -51.28
CA THR A 2 -45.15 -19.16 -50.76
C THR A 2 -44.50 -17.95 -50.12
N ASP A 3 -44.20 -18.12 -48.83
CA ASP A 3 -43.88 -17.13 -47.82
C ASP A 3 -42.65 -16.26 -48.09
N LEU A 4 -42.81 -14.96 -47.83
CA LEU A 4 -41.71 -14.01 -47.67
C LEU A 4 -41.09 -14.24 -46.29
N THR A 5 -39.95 -14.93 -46.25
CA THR A 5 -39.23 -15.21 -45.00
C THR A 5 -38.71 -13.89 -44.42
N ALA A 6 -39.28 -13.45 -43.30
CA ALA A 6 -38.85 -12.26 -42.59
C ALA A 6 -37.48 -12.50 -41.93
N ALA A 7 -36.45 -11.83 -42.43
CA ALA A 7 -35.15 -11.77 -41.79
C ALA A 7 -35.29 -10.94 -40.50
N ALA A 8 -35.22 -11.62 -39.35
CA ALA A 8 -35.14 -10.97 -38.05
C ALA A 8 -33.75 -10.36 -37.87
N PHE A 9 -33.65 -9.04 -38.00
CA PHE A 9 -32.45 -8.31 -37.62
C PHE A 9 -32.35 -8.24 -36.09
N PRO A 10 -31.20 -8.60 -35.48
CA PRO A 10 -31.05 -8.49 -34.04
C PRO A 10 -31.08 -7.00 -33.65
N ALA A 11 -32.05 -6.64 -32.81
CA ALA A 11 -32.32 -5.28 -32.32
C ALA A 11 -31.22 -4.67 -31.42
N ASN A 12 -29.99 -5.20 -31.47
CA ASN A 12 -28.91 -4.84 -30.54
C ASN A 12 -27.79 -4.00 -31.17
N LEU A 13 -28.05 -3.35 -32.32
CA LEU A 13 -27.05 -2.52 -33.02
C LEU A 13 -26.96 -1.07 -32.50
N LEU A 14 -27.74 -0.71 -31.48
CA LEU A 14 -27.79 0.66 -30.94
C LEU A 14 -27.36 0.78 -29.47
N THR A 15 -26.73 -0.24 -28.88
CA THR A 15 -26.11 -0.06 -27.57
C THR A 15 -24.89 0.84 -27.73
N PRO A 16 -24.84 2.05 -27.13
CA PRO A 16 -23.63 2.85 -27.14
C PRO A 16 -22.57 2.04 -26.40
N ALA A 17 -21.45 1.75 -27.06
CA ALA A 17 -20.27 1.23 -26.37
C ALA A 17 -19.90 2.25 -25.28
N ALA A 18 -20.06 1.86 -24.01
CA ALA A 18 -19.55 2.65 -22.90
C ALA A 18 -18.06 2.94 -23.18
N PRO A 19 -17.57 4.17 -22.94
CA PRO A 19 -16.18 4.48 -23.17
C PRO A 19 -15.35 3.49 -22.36
N ALA A 20 -14.61 2.62 -23.05
CA ALA A 20 -13.62 1.77 -22.40
C ALA A 20 -12.65 2.72 -21.70
N ALA A 21 -12.69 2.75 -20.36
CA ALA A 21 -11.72 3.50 -19.58
C ALA A 21 -10.33 3.08 -20.09
N ALA A 22 -9.60 4.04 -20.65
CA ALA A 22 -8.29 3.78 -21.22
C ALA A 22 -7.42 3.11 -20.15
N ALA A 23 -6.87 1.95 -20.47
CA ALA A 23 -5.98 1.25 -19.55
C ALA A 23 -4.83 2.19 -19.17
N PRO A 24 -4.43 2.23 -17.88
CA PRO A 24 -3.38 3.12 -17.42
C PRO A 24 -2.09 2.86 -18.20
N SER A 25 -1.41 3.93 -18.56
CA SER A 25 -0.13 3.83 -19.29
C SER A 25 0.92 3.12 -18.44
N ALA A 26 1.94 2.53 -19.08
CA ALA A 26 3.07 1.91 -18.36
C ALA A 26 3.77 2.91 -17.41
N ALA A 27 3.81 4.19 -17.80
CA ALA A 27 4.34 5.27 -16.96
C ALA A 27 3.47 5.53 -15.72
N GLU A 28 2.15 5.51 -15.85
CA GLU A 28 1.24 5.62 -14.69
C GLU A 28 1.34 4.42 -13.76
N LEU A 29 1.41 3.20 -14.30
CA LEU A 29 1.58 2.00 -13.49
C LEU A 29 2.90 2.04 -12.70
N ALA A 30 3.99 2.48 -13.32
CA ALA A 30 5.27 2.68 -12.64
C ALA A 30 5.15 3.73 -11.52
N LYS A 31 4.48 4.85 -11.78
CA LYS A 31 4.26 5.92 -10.79
C LYS A 31 3.40 5.44 -9.62
N ARG A 32 2.30 4.73 -9.89
CA ARG A 32 1.44 4.10 -8.87
C ARG A 32 2.22 3.09 -8.02
N GLY A 33 3.13 2.32 -8.64
CA GLY A 33 4.04 1.41 -7.95
C GLY A 33 5.01 2.13 -7.01
N GLN A 34 5.63 3.23 -7.44
CA GLN A 34 6.50 4.06 -6.60
C GLN A 34 5.77 4.69 -5.43
N ILE A 35 4.53 5.15 -5.64
CA ILE A 35 3.70 5.68 -4.55
C ILE A 35 3.43 4.60 -3.50
N LYS A 36 3.07 3.38 -3.94
CA LYS A 36 2.84 2.25 -3.03
C LYS A 36 4.07 1.94 -2.19
N ASP A 37 5.24 1.84 -2.81
CA ASP A 37 6.51 1.59 -2.11
C ASP A 37 6.84 2.71 -1.11
N THR A 38 6.64 3.97 -1.52
CA THR A 38 6.86 5.13 -0.63
C THR A 38 5.91 5.11 0.57
N ALA A 39 4.64 4.77 0.36
CA ALA A 39 3.66 4.69 1.44
C ALA A 39 3.97 3.53 2.42
N GLN A 40 4.44 2.39 1.91
CA GLN A 40 4.91 1.27 2.75
C GLN A 40 6.16 1.66 3.57
N LYS A 41 7.11 2.36 2.96
CA LYS A 41 8.29 2.89 3.68
C LYS A 41 7.90 3.86 4.78
N PHE A 42 6.94 4.75 4.52
CA PHE A 42 6.41 5.66 5.52
C PHE A 42 5.80 4.90 6.71
N GLU A 43 4.95 3.91 6.45
CA GLU A 43 4.37 3.08 7.52
C GLU A 43 5.44 2.31 8.30
N SER A 44 6.50 1.85 7.63
CA SER A 44 7.63 1.19 8.31
C SER A 44 8.38 2.15 9.22
N SER A 45 8.66 3.38 8.79
CA SER A 45 9.29 4.39 9.65
C SER A 45 8.41 4.73 10.85
N PHE A 46 7.10 4.89 10.63
CA PHE A 46 6.14 5.14 11.69
C PHE A 46 6.14 4.00 12.72
N LEU A 47 6.01 2.75 12.27
CA LEU A 47 6.02 1.58 13.15
C LEU A 47 7.35 1.41 13.88
N SER A 48 8.49 1.72 13.24
CA SER A 48 9.80 1.66 13.90
C SER A 48 9.87 2.59 15.10
N VAL A 49 9.37 3.84 14.98
CA VAL A 49 9.29 4.78 16.09
C VAL A 49 8.38 4.22 17.20
N MET A 50 7.19 3.72 16.84
CA MET A 50 6.25 3.17 17.82
C MET A 50 6.82 1.96 18.58
N ILE A 51 7.45 1.03 17.87
CA ILE A 51 8.10 -0.15 18.45
C ILE A 51 9.30 0.26 19.32
N GLY A 52 10.06 1.26 18.88
CA GLY A 52 11.13 1.86 19.68
C GLY A 52 10.63 2.36 21.04
N GLN A 53 9.51 3.08 21.08
CA GLN A 53 8.90 3.52 22.34
C GLN A 53 8.48 2.33 23.22
N MET A 54 8.00 1.22 22.64
CA MET A 54 7.69 0.01 23.42
C MET A 54 8.92 -0.56 24.10
N PHE A 55 10.07 -0.58 23.43
CA PHE A 55 11.34 -1.04 24.02
C PHE A 55 11.88 -0.11 25.11
N GLU A 56 11.61 1.19 25.04
CA GLU A 56 11.99 2.14 26.10
C GLU A 56 11.16 1.93 27.39
N HIS A 57 9.95 1.39 27.28
CA HIS A 57 9.11 1.06 28.44
C HIS A 57 9.45 -0.30 29.09
N GLU A 58 10.17 -1.19 28.40
CA GLU A 58 10.59 -2.50 28.93
C GLU A 58 11.91 -2.45 29.72
N ASP A 59 12.60 -1.31 29.75
CA ASP A 59 13.88 -1.14 30.48
C ASP A 59 13.75 -1.25 32.02
N ASP A 60 12.52 -1.30 32.56
CA ASP A 60 12.23 -1.62 33.98
C ASP A 60 12.33 -3.13 34.30
N GLY A 61 12.41 -4.00 33.29
CA GLY A 61 12.41 -5.46 33.44
C GLY A 61 13.79 -6.10 33.26
N THR A 62 14.38 -6.55 34.38
CA THR A 62 15.36 -7.65 34.64
C THR A 62 16.50 -8.05 33.65
N ASP A 63 16.51 -7.69 32.37
CA ASP A 63 17.48 -8.18 31.37
C ASP A 63 18.58 -7.15 31.04
N LYS A 64 19.60 -7.12 31.90
CA LYS A 64 20.81 -6.25 31.80
C LYS A 64 21.53 -6.25 30.44
N ALA A 65 21.26 -7.21 29.56
CA ALA A 65 21.87 -7.29 28.22
C ALA A 65 21.24 -6.31 27.21
N PHE A 66 19.99 -5.91 27.42
CA PHE A 66 19.27 -4.94 26.58
C PHE A 66 19.01 -3.62 27.30
N THR A 67 19.32 -3.50 28.59
CA THR A 67 19.12 -2.27 29.36
C THR A 67 20.44 -1.53 29.61
N GLY A 68 20.51 -0.28 29.12
CA GLY A 68 21.58 0.66 29.43
C GLY A 68 22.85 0.55 28.58
N GLY A 69 23.00 1.49 27.63
CA GLY A 69 24.23 1.75 26.89
C GLY A 69 23.98 2.00 25.41
N SER A 70 24.83 2.83 24.77
CA SER A 70 24.66 3.25 23.37
C SER A 70 24.61 2.07 22.37
N GLY A 71 25.25 0.94 22.68
CA GLY A 71 25.18 -0.27 21.87
C GLY A 71 23.83 -0.98 21.94
N ALA A 72 23.19 -1.01 23.12
CA ALA A 72 21.85 -1.56 23.29
C ALA A 72 20.80 -0.71 22.57
N ASP A 73 20.93 0.62 22.62
CA ASP A 73 20.02 1.55 21.93
C ASP A 73 20.08 1.41 20.41
N MET A 74 21.30 1.25 19.85
CA MET A 74 21.46 0.97 18.42
C MET A 74 20.88 -0.40 18.03
N PHE A 75 21.08 -1.43 18.87
CA PHE A 75 20.53 -2.77 18.62
C PHE A 75 19.00 -2.75 18.64
N LYS A 76 18.39 -2.09 19.63
CA LYS A 76 16.93 -1.89 19.73
C LYS A 76 16.40 -1.18 18.50
N SER A 77 17.06 -0.10 18.07
CA SER A 77 16.67 0.65 16.87
C SER A 77 16.68 -0.23 15.61
N PHE A 78 17.75 -1.01 15.43
CA PHE A 78 17.85 -1.94 14.30
C PHE A 78 16.79 -3.05 14.34
N LEU A 79 16.52 -3.58 15.53
CA LEU A 79 15.49 -4.59 15.73
C LEU A 79 14.09 -4.02 15.46
N ALA A 80 13.79 -2.83 15.99
CA ALA A 80 12.53 -2.12 15.75
C ALA A 80 12.29 -1.90 14.25
N ASP A 81 13.32 -1.46 13.52
CA ASP A 81 13.28 -1.33 12.06
C ASP A 81 12.98 -2.66 11.35
N GLY A 82 13.62 -3.75 11.79
CA GLY A 82 13.40 -5.08 11.23
C GLY A 82 11.98 -5.59 11.44
N ILE A 83 11.46 -5.42 12.66
CA ILE A 83 10.08 -5.77 13.02
C ILE A 83 9.10 -4.93 12.21
N ALA A 84 9.30 -3.60 12.15
CA ALA A 84 8.45 -2.69 11.41
C ALA A 84 8.36 -3.08 9.91
N LYS A 85 9.51 -3.34 9.27
CA LYS A 85 9.56 -3.76 7.86
C LYS A 85 8.82 -5.08 7.64
N LYS A 86 8.99 -6.05 8.54
CA LYS A 86 8.26 -7.34 8.46
C LYS A 86 6.77 -7.17 8.70
N MET A 87 6.37 -6.28 9.60
CA MET A 87 4.96 -6.00 9.87
C MET A 87 4.28 -5.37 8.64
N VAL A 88 4.91 -4.36 8.04
CA VAL A 88 4.41 -3.75 6.78
C VAL A 88 4.35 -4.77 5.64
N ALA A 89 5.39 -5.60 5.49
CA ALA A 89 5.41 -6.63 4.44
C ALA A 89 4.28 -7.66 4.57
N ASN A 90 3.81 -7.93 5.79
CA ASN A 90 2.71 -8.85 6.07
C ASN A 90 1.32 -8.19 6.13
N GLY A 91 1.20 -6.89 5.80
CA GLY A 91 -0.08 -6.19 5.73
C GLY A 91 -0.16 -4.91 6.56
N GLY A 92 0.80 -4.66 7.45
CA GLY A 92 0.88 -3.43 8.25
C GLY A 92 -0.32 -3.20 9.16
N VAL A 93 -0.54 -1.94 9.53
CA VAL A 93 -1.70 -1.46 10.29
C VAL A 93 -2.71 -0.73 9.39
N GLY A 94 -2.42 -0.62 8.09
CA GLY A 94 -3.28 0.01 7.08
C GLY A 94 -2.99 1.48 6.82
N LEU A 95 -1.93 2.04 7.43
CA LEU A 95 -1.53 3.43 7.24
C LEU A 95 -0.98 3.67 5.84
N ALA A 96 -0.24 2.71 5.25
CA ALA A 96 0.25 2.86 3.87
C ALA A 96 -0.92 3.05 2.88
N ALA A 97 -2.06 2.42 3.10
CA ALA A 97 -3.20 2.54 2.19
C ALA A 97 -3.81 3.95 2.20
N SER A 98 -3.91 4.60 3.36
CA SER A 98 -4.42 5.98 3.45
C SER A 98 -3.43 6.98 2.87
N VAL A 99 -2.14 6.81 3.16
CA VAL A 99 -1.06 7.66 2.63
C VAL A 99 -0.95 7.52 1.12
N GLN A 100 -1.00 6.29 0.60
CA GLN A 100 -1.01 6.03 -0.84
C GLN A 100 -2.16 6.75 -1.54
N ARG A 101 -3.39 6.70 -0.99
CA ARG A 101 -4.55 7.40 -1.56
C ARG A 101 -4.31 8.90 -1.63
N GLU A 102 -3.75 9.50 -0.58
CA GLU A 102 -3.49 10.93 -0.56
C GLU A 102 -2.39 11.33 -1.56
N MET A 103 -1.30 10.55 -1.64
CA MET A 103 -0.24 10.75 -2.62
C MET A 103 -0.75 10.61 -4.06
N LEU A 104 -1.67 9.67 -4.33
CA LEU A 104 -2.32 9.51 -5.62
C LEU A 104 -3.14 10.74 -6.01
N LYS A 105 -3.94 11.28 -5.07
CA LYS A 105 -4.72 12.51 -5.28
C LYS A 105 -3.81 13.71 -5.59
N MET A 106 -2.74 13.90 -4.83
CA MET A 106 -1.78 14.99 -5.04
C MET A 106 -1.12 14.92 -6.43
N GLN A 107 -1.02 13.72 -6.99
CA GLN A 107 -0.42 13.49 -8.30
C GLN A 107 -1.44 13.53 -9.46
N GLY A 108 -2.71 13.86 -9.18
CA GLY A 108 -3.78 13.88 -10.18
C GLY A 108 -4.18 12.51 -10.70
N LEU A 109 -3.70 11.43 -10.07
CA LEU A 109 -4.02 10.05 -10.42
C LEU A 109 -5.18 9.59 -9.55
N HIS A 110 -6.41 9.87 -9.97
CA HIS A 110 -7.61 9.30 -9.35
C HIS A 110 -7.82 7.85 -9.82
#